data_AF-A0A972H8P2-F1
#
_entry.id   AF-A0A972H8P2-F1
#
_cell.length_a   1.000
_cell.length_b   1.000
_cell.length_c   1.000
_cell.angle_alpha   90.00
_cell.angle_beta   90.00
_cell.angle_gamma   90.00
#
_symmetry.space_group_name_H-M   'P 1'
#
loop_
_entity.id
_entity.type
_entity.pdbx_description
1 polymer ?
#
loop_
_entity_poly.entity_id
_entity_poly.type
_entity_poly.pdbx_seq_one_letter_code
_entity_poly.pdbx_strand_id
1 'polypeptide(L)'
;MKRVLIVAAFSLVVAACGEMGVLDGAGDLSDEFIYGGLSTTTTTTTPIVVANGEVILASSEKATWVNDSLPDQASGAIQTVIAQTWRRGDGERFVQASRAEIVIALPGISFPVAVPEGVQWVTSQLVFDVASGTLDADVSAAFGLWADQPYSSDEGRRGVLRVGSAAGTTLVEGEIRPESRTEGFVMSWVAGDYRYELFCPTPITEAACTAVAESAAPLAAQLP
;
A
#
# COMPACT_ATOMS: atom_id res chain seq x y z
N MET A 1 33.58 -56.55 -5.28
CA MET A 1 32.54 -55.84 -6.06
C MET A 1 32.04 -54.66 -5.25
N LYS A 2 32.07 -53.47 -5.84
CA LYS A 2 31.91 -52.17 -5.17
C LYS A 2 30.43 -51.86 -4.91
N ARG A 3 30.21 -51.22 -3.76
CA ARG A 3 28.97 -50.69 -3.16
C ARG A 3 28.14 -49.83 -4.13
N VAL A 4 26.81 -49.81 -3.97
CA VAL A 4 25.96 -48.63 -3.67
C VAL A 4 24.56 -49.12 -3.26
N LEU A 5 24.15 -48.80 -2.02
CA LEU A 5 22.75 -48.75 -1.55
C LEU A 5 22.10 -47.45 -2.06
N ILE A 6 20.78 -47.42 -2.27
CA ILE A 6 19.89 -46.40 -1.70
C ILE A 6 18.46 -46.95 -1.64
N VAL A 7 17.90 -46.82 -0.45
CA VAL A 7 16.59 -47.27 0.02
C VAL A 7 15.57 -46.16 -0.27
N ALA A 8 14.45 -46.51 -0.88
CA ALA A 8 13.26 -45.67 -0.93
C ALA A 8 12.40 -45.98 0.31
N ALA A 9 12.17 -44.98 1.16
CA ALA A 9 11.14 -45.02 2.19
C ALA A 9 10.60 -43.60 2.42
N PHE A 10 9.44 -43.35 1.82
CA PHE A 10 8.53 -42.26 2.14
C PHE A 10 7.96 -42.48 3.54
N SER A 11 8.01 -41.48 4.43
CA SER A 11 7.11 -41.40 5.60
C SER A 11 7.01 -39.97 6.15
N LEU A 12 5.79 -39.47 6.06
CA LEU A 12 5.08 -38.45 6.87
C LEU A 12 5.92 -37.44 7.68
N VAL A 13 5.83 -36.17 7.28
CA VAL A 13 5.95 -35.04 8.22
C VAL A 13 4.55 -34.64 8.65
N VAL A 14 4.31 -34.76 9.95
CA VAL A 14 3.14 -34.26 10.67
C VAL A 14 3.21 -32.74 10.69
N ALA A 15 2.29 -32.05 10.02
CA ALA A 15 2.10 -30.62 10.21
C ALA A 15 1.31 -30.41 11.51
N ALA A 16 2.03 -30.08 12.59
CA ALA A 16 1.46 -29.55 13.83
C ALA A 16 1.63 -28.01 13.83
N CYS A 17 0.61 -27.34 14.37
CA CYS A 17 0.39 -25.90 14.46
C CYS A 17 1.57 -25.07 14.98
N GLY A 18 1.57 -23.78 14.61
CA GLY A 18 2.30 -22.75 15.33
C GLY A 18 2.20 -21.40 14.64
N GLU A 19 1.26 -20.59 15.13
CA GLU A 19 1.23 -19.12 15.22
C GLU A 19 1.93 -18.25 14.14
N MET A 20 1.16 -17.29 13.63
CA MET A 20 1.67 -16.01 13.13
C MET A 20 2.71 -15.44 14.13
N GLY A 21 3.97 -15.30 13.72
CA GLY A 21 4.89 -14.33 14.33
C GLY A 21 4.64 -13.00 13.63
N VAL A 22 4.20 -11.91 14.26
CA VAL A 22 4.64 -11.26 15.51
C VAL A 22 6.13 -10.93 15.47
N LEU A 23 6.38 -9.72 14.96
CA LEU A 23 7.39 -8.76 15.41
C LEU A 23 8.84 -9.26 15.51
N ASP A 24 9.64 -8.88 14.51
CA ASP A 24 11.05 -8.59 14.78
C ASP A 24 11.44 -7.31 14.01
N GLY A 25 11.94 -6.31 14.73
CA GLY A 25 12.19 -4.98 14.19
C GLY A 25 11.91 -3.83 15.18
N ALA A 26 12.13 -4.04 16.47
CA ALA A 26 12.25 -2.94 17.43
C ALA A 26 13.73 -2.58 17.56
N GLY A 27 14.11 -1.33 17.23
CA GLY A 27 15.48 -0.87 17.44
C GLY A 27 15.82 0.48 16.83
N ASP A 28 15.44 1.53 17.56
CA ASP A 28 16.24 2.75 17.77
C ASP A 28 16.51 3.70 16.60
N LEU A 29 15.79 4.85 16.55
CA LEU A 29 16.36 6.16 16.19
C LEU A 29 15.56 7.28 16.87
N SER A 30 16.06 7.66 18.04
CA SER A 30 16.25 9.02 18.60
C SER A 30 15.22 10.14 18.33
N ASP A 31 14.72 10.69 19.44
CA ASP A 31 14.14 12.03 19.58
C ASP A 31 15.03 13.13 18.97
N GLU A 32 14.39 14.12 18.35
CA GLU A 32 14.60 15.57 18.56
C GLU A 32 14.45 16.42 17.26
N PHE A 33 13.66 17.49 17.40
CA PHE A 33 13.81 18.83 16.81
C PHE A 33 12.72 19.40 15.84
N ILE A 34 11.83 20.17 16.50
CA ILE A 34 11.40 21.56 16.24
C ILE A 34 10.38 21.94 15.14
N TYR A 35 9.29 22.54 15.65
CA TYR A 35 8.32 23.42 15.01
C TYR A 35 8.95 24.51 14.13
N GLY A 36 8.47 24.64 12.89
CA GLY A 36 8.73 25.82 12.06
C GLY A 36 7.87 25.90 10.81
N GLY A 37 6.88 26.80 10.82
CA GLY A 37 6.33 27.42 9.60
C GLY A 37 5.06 26.81 9.01
N LEU A 38 3.89 27.22 9.51
CA LEU A 38 2.62 27.09 8.78
C LEU A 38 2.69 27.93 7.49
N SER A 39 2.88 27.28 6.33
CA SER A 39 2.47 27.85 5.05
C SER A 39 1.04 27.40 4.77
N THR A 40 0.09 28.32 4.98
CA THR A 40 -1.31 28.12 4.66
C THR A 40 -1.51 28.33 3.16
N THR A 41 -1.38 27.28 2.36
CA THR A 41 -1.91 27.28 0.99
C THR A 41 -3.36 26.84 1.04
N THR A 42 -4.28 27.74 0.71
CA THR A 42 -5.72 27.43 0.63
C THR A 42 -6.00 26.73 -0.69
N THR A 43 -5.95 25.40 -0.70
CA THR A 43 -6.46 24.59 -1.81
C THR A 43 -7.95 24.32 -1.58
N THR A 44 -8.77 24.55 -2.61
CA THR A 44 -10.21 24.29 -2.58
C THR A 44 -10.46 22.78 -2.55
N THR A 45 -10.62 22.20 -1.36
CA THR A 45 -11.06 20.81 -1.19
C THR A 45 -12.56 20.74 -1.47
N THR A 46 -12.98 20.01 -2.51
CA THR A 46 -14.38 19.56 -2.66
C THR A 46 -14.74 18.66 -1.48
N PRO A 47 -15.73 19.02 -0.64
CA PRO A 47 -16.18 18.12 0.42
C PRO A 47 -17.10 17.05 -0.21
N ILE A 48 -16.77 15.77 -0.03
CA ILE A 48 -17.71 14.68 -0.35
C ILE A 48 -18.52 14.40 0.93
N VAL A 49 -19.75 14.93 0.95
CA VAL A 49 -20.77 14.79 1.99
C VAL A 49 -21.93 14.01 1.36
N VAL A 50 -22.55 13.06 2.07
CA VAL A 50 -23.65 12.22 1.53
C VAL A 50 -24.82 12.04 2.53
N ALA A 51 -25.45 13.07 3.11
CA ALA A 51 -26.43 12.88 4.21
C ALA A 51 -27.54 11.81 4.01
N ASN A 52 -27.84 11.04 5.09
CA ASN A 52 -28.90 10.01 5.24
C ASN A 52 -28.70 8.65 4.53
N GLY A 53 -27.45 8.28 4.30
CA GLY A 53 -27.01 7.12 3.52
C GLY A 53 -25.54 7.33 3.19
N GLU A 54 -24.81 7.83 4.20
CA GLU A 54 -23.77 8.83 4.03
C GLU A 54 -22.38 8.24 3.94
N VAL A 55 -21.88 8.15 2.72
CA VAL A 55 -20.46 8.03 2.43
C VAL A 55 -19.75 9.32 2.86
N ILE A 56 -19.24 9.35 4.09
CA ILE A 56 -18.36 10.42 4.57
C ILE A 56 -16.94 10.09 4.11
N LEU A 57 -16.40 10.91 3.21
CA LEU A 57 -15.01 10.79 2.77
C LEU A 57 -14.23 12.04 3.16
N ALA A 58 -12.98 11.85 3.53
CA ALA A 58 -12.00 12.91 3.65
C ALA A 58 -11.16 12.99 2.37
N SER A 59 -10.59 14.16 2.08
CA SER A 59 -9.57 14.28 1.05
C SER A 59 -8.27 13.61 1.53
N SER A 60 -7.63 12.84 0.67
CA SER A 60 -6.33 12.23 0.96
C SER A 60 -5.21 13.26 1.13
N GLU A 61 -5.36 14.47 0.57
CA GLU A 61 -4.42 15.58 0.74
C GLU A 61 -4.39 16.12 2.18
N LYS A 62 -5.49 15.92 2.92
CA LYS A 62 -5.56 16.31 4.34
C LYS A 62 -4.92 15.26 5.26
N ALA A 63 -4.69 14.05 4.76
CA ALA A 63 -4.00 13.01 5.50
C ALA A 63 -2.49 13.26 5.48
N THR A 64 -1.81 12.86 6.56
CA THR A 64 -0.36 12.92 6.62
C THR A 64 0.23 11.75 5.84
N TRP A 65 0.93 12.04 4.75
CA TRP A 65 1.69 11.06 3.97
C TRP A 65 3.03 10.78 4.63
N VAL A 66 3.08 9.73 5.45
CA VAL A 66 4.21 9.47 6.37
C VAL A 66 5.52 9.27 5.62
N ASN A 67 5.48 8.62 4.47
CA ASN A 67 6.68 8.28 3.72
C ASN A 67 7.18 9.41 2.81
N ASP A 68 6.46 10.53 2.70
CA ASP A 68 6.95 11.70 1.96
C ASP A 68 8.06 12.47 2.69
N SER A 69 8.20 12.27 4.01
CA SER A 69 9.26 12.86 4.83
C SER A 69 10.47 11.94 5.02
N LEU A 70 10.62 10.89 4.20
CA LEU A 70 11.81 10.03 4.25
C LEU A 70 13.07 10.87 3.93
N PRO A 71 14.17 10.75 4.70
CA PRO A 71 15.38 11.56 4.49
C PRO A 71 16.15 11.15 3.23
N ASP A 72 16.20 9.85 2.94
CA ASP A 72 17.03 9.27 1.87
C ASP A 72 16.19 8.80 0.68
N GLN A 73 15.39 9.71 0.12
CA GLN A 73 14.56 9.41 -1.06
C GLN A 73 15.41 9.27 -2.32
N ALA A 74 15.17 8.20 -3.06
CA ALA A 74 15.81 7.94 -4.33
C ALA A 74 15.26 8.84 -5.44
N SER A 75 16.08 9.16 -6.43
CA SER A 75 15.67 9.97 -7.60
C SER A 75 16.43 9.57 -8.86
N GLY A 76 15.96 10.07 -10.02
CA GLY A 76 16.57 9.85 -11.32
C GLY A 76 15.80 8.83 -12.16
N ALA A 77 16.53 7.94 -12.85
CA ALA A 77 15.93 6.93 -13.71
C ALA A 77 15.16 5.88 -12.91
N ILE A 78 14.10 5.30 -13.51
CA ILE A 78 13.22 4.28 -12.91
C ILE A 78 14.03 3.17 -12.22
N GLN A 79 14.97 2.56 -12.94
CA GLN A 79 15.77 1.45 -12.41
C GLN A 79 16.70 1.88 -11.27
N THR A 80 17.17 3.12 -11.29
CA THR A 80 17.96 3.68 -10.18
C THR A 80 17.12 3.83 -8.93
N VAL A 81 15.90 4.36 -9.05
CA VAL A 81 14.96 4.50 -7.93
C VAL A 81 14.63 3.15 -7.33
N ILE A 82 14.20 2.18 -8.16
CA ILE A 82 13.88 0.82 -7.72
C ILE A 82 15.06 0.19 -6.97
N ALA A 83 16.27 0.25 -7.54
CA ALA A 83 17.45 -0.36 -6.92
C ALA A 83 17.89 0.36 -5.64
N GLN A 84 17.75 1.68 -5.56
CA GLN A 84 18.08 2.45 -4.36
C GLN A 84 17.08 2.17 -3.24
N THR A 85 15.78 2.18 -3.55
CA THR A 85 14.74 1.80 -2.59
C THR A 85 14.96 0.37 -2.11
N TRP A 86 15.20 -0.60 -2.98
CA TRP A 86 15.49 -1.99 -2.57
C TRP A 86 16.62 -2.09 -1.55
N ARG A 87 17.75 -1.41 -1.81
CA ARG A 87 18.90 -1.40 -0.89
C ARG A 87 18.57 -0.78 0.47
N ARG A 88 17.66 0.20 0.52
CA ARG A 88 17.17 0.79 1.78
C ARG A 88 16.36 -0.20 2.60
N GLY A 89 15.68 -1.15 1.95
CA GLY A 89 14.86 -2.16 2.60
C GLY A 89 15.63 -3.29 3.28
N ASP A 90 16.94 -3.43 3.06
CA ASP A 90 17.80 -4.45 3.67
C ASP A 90 17.25 -5.89 3.59
N GLY A 91 16.65 -6.25 2.43
CA GLY A 91 16.08 -7.58 2.19
C GLY A 91 14.61 -7.72 2.56
N GLU A 92 13.99 -6.70 3.14
CA GLU A 92 12.56 -6.68 3.41
C GLU A 92 11.71 -6.58 2.15
N ARG A 93 10.60 -7.32 2.11
CA ARG A 93 9.68 -7.33 0.97
C ARG A 93 8.94 -6.01 0.79
N PHE A 94 8.51 -5.39 1.89
CA PHE A 94 7.74 -4.14 1.89
C PHE A 94 8.66 -3.00 2.28
N VAL A 95 9.12 -2.23 1.29
CA VAL A 95 10.08 -1.16 1.54
C VAL A 95 9.37 0.18 1.48
N GLN A 96 9.49 0.95 2.56
CA GLN A 96 8.95 2.30 2.65
C GLN A 96 9.47 3.17 1.49
N ALA A 97 8.56 3.83 0.79
CA ALA A 97 8.88 4.66 -0.36
C ALA A 97 7.94 5.88 -0.40
N SER A 98 8.48 7.06 -0.72
CA SER A 98 7.66 8.26 -0.86
C SER A 98 6.77 8.19 -2.09
N ARG A 99 5.76 9.06 -2.17
CA ARG A 99 4.96 9.18 -3.40
C ARG A 99 5.83 9.55 -4.60
N ALA A 100 6.84 10.39 -4.41
CA ALA A 100 7.77 10.79 -5.47
C ALA A 100 8.56 9.59 -6.02
N GLU A 101 9.08 8.73 -5.14
CA GLU A 101 9.76 7.48 -5.53
C GLU A 101 8.81 6.54 -6.27
N ILE A 102 7.59 6.36 -5.75
CA ILE A 102 6.58 5.47 -6.34
C ILE A 102 6.15 5.94 -7.72
N VAL A 103 5.93 7.24 -7.94
CA VAL A 103 5.57 7.78 -9.26
C VAL A 103 6.69 7.55 -10.28
N ILE A 104 7.96 7.60 -9.86
CA ILE A 104 9.09 7.29 -10.75
C ILE A 104 9.16 5.79 -11.02
N ALA A 105 9.04 4.96 -9.99
CA ALA A 105 9.13 3.50 -10.09
C ALA A 105 7.96 2.89 -10.88
N LEU A 106 6.77 3.49 -10.77
CA LEU A 106 5.52 3.05 -11.37
C LEU A 106 4.84 4.22 -12.12
N PRO A 107 5.32 4.58 -13.32
CA PRO A 107 4.77 5.70 -14.07
C PRO A 107 3.28 5.52 -14.42
N GLY A 108 2.47 6.52 -14.09
CA GLY A 108 1.02 6.47 -14.35
C GLY A 108 0.20 5.79 -13.24
N ILE A 109 0.83 5.40 -12.13
CA ILE A 109 0.10 4.92 -10.95
C ILE A 109 -0.88 5.97 -10.43
N SER A 110 -2.03 5.50 -9.96
CA SER A 110 -3.09 6.30 -9.36
C SER A 110 -3.24 6.00 -7.88
N PHE A 111 -3.80 6.97 -7.15
CA PHE A 111 -4.21 6.80 -5.76
C PHE A 111 -5.56 7.52 -5.53
N PRO A 112 -6.46 6.99 -4.69
CA PRO A 112 -7.69 7.66 -4.30
C PRO A 112 -7.47 9.10 -3.78
N VAL A 113 -8.09 10.10 -4.41
CA VAL A 113 -8.07 11.48 -3.85
C VAL A 113 -9.01 11.63 -2.65
N ALA A 114 -9.89 10.64 -2.45
CA ALA A 114 -10.74 10.52 -1.29
C ALA A 114 -10.37 9.28 -0.48
N VAL A 115 -10.49 9.36 0.84
CA VAL A 115 -10.28 8.25 1.78
C VAL A 115 -11.49 8.15 2.73
N PRO A 116 -11.73 6.99 3.35
CA PRO A 116 -12.77 6.87 4.39
C PRO A 116 -12.59 7.93 5.48
N GLU A 117 -13.69 8.42 6.04
CA GLU A 117 -13.62 9.29 7.22
C GLU A 117 -12.80 8.65 8.36
N GLY A 118 -12.06 9.48 9.08
CA GLY A 118 -11.22 9.05 10.19
C GLY A 118 -9.82 8.60 9.74
N VAL A 119 -9.56 8.45 8.45
CA VAL A 119 -8.17 8.30 7.95
C VAL A 119 -7.43 9.63 8.13
N GLN A 120 -6.36 9.59 8.91
CA GLN A 120 -5.51 10.72 9.26
C GLN A 120 -4.07 10.54 8.74
N TRP A 121 -3.64 9.31 8.45
CA TRP A 121 -2.33 9.00 7.90
C TRP A 121 -2.42 8.04 6.71
N VAL A 122 -1.51 8.22 5.76
CA VAL A 122 -1.27 7.29 4.66
C VAL A 122 0.19 6.86 4.66
N THR A 123 0.42 5.55 4.60
CA THR A 123 1.74 4.96 4.37
C THR A 123 1.86 4.49 2.93
N SER A 124 3.07 4.49 2.38
CA SER A 124 3.34 4.06 1.01
C SER A 124 4.63 3.26 0.92
N GLN A 125 4.57 2.14 0.20
CA GLN A 125 5.64 1.15 0.10
C GLN A 125 5.77 0.67 -1.35
N LEU A 126 7.00 0.49 -1.82
CA LEU A 126 7.30 -0.37 -2.96
C LEU A 126 7.49 -1.80 -2.45
N VAL A 127 6.98 -2.75 -3.22
CA VAL A 127 6.93 -4.15 -2.81
C VAL A 127 7.74 -4.99 -3.79
N PHE A 128 8.64 -5.81 -3.24
CA PHE A 128 9.68 -6.50 -4.00
C PHE A 128 9.52 -8.01 -3.96
N ASP A 129 9.89 -8.66 -5.05
CA ASP A 129 10.26 -10.06 -5.02
C ASP A 129 11.65 -10.19 -4.39
N VAL A 130 11.71 -10.78 -3.20
CA VAL A 130 12.94 -10.86 -2.39
C VAL A 130 14.02 -11.68 -3.10
N ALA A 131 13.63 -12.66 -3.91
CA ALA A 131 14.59 -13.52 -4.61
C ALA A 131 15.33 -12.78 -5.73
N SER A 132 14.65 -11.90 -6.46
CA SER A 132 15.21 -11.17 -7.60
C SER A 132 15.63 -9.73 -7.27
N GLY A 133 15.13 -9.14 -6.18
CA GLY A 133 15.31 -7.73 -5.86
C GLY A 133 14.62 -6.79 -6.85
N THR A 134 13.61 -7.28 -7.57
CA THR A 134 12.79 -6.50 -8.51
C THR A 134 11.40 -6.26 -7.93
N LEU A 135 10.64 -5.30 -8.49
CA LEU A 135 9.26 -5.08 -8.04
C LEU A 135 8.44 -6.33 -8.27
N ASP A 136 7.67 -6.71 -7.25
CA ASP A 136 6.79 -7.87 -7.34
C ASP A 136 5.65 -7.57 -8.32
N ALA A 137 5.43 -8.48 -9.27
CA ALA A 137 4.46 -8.26 -10.35
C ALA A 137 3.01 -8.31 -9.85
N ASP A 138 2.77 -9.01 -8.74
CA ASP A 138 1.44 -9.17 -8.19
C ASP A 138 1.04 -8.01 -7.28
N VAL A 139 2.00 -7.51 -6.50
CA VAL A 139 1.87 -6.32 -5.67
C VAL A 139 3.16 -5.55 -5.81
N SER A 140 3.21 -4.53 -6.67
CA SER A 140 4.38 -3.68 -6.88
C SER A 140 4.41 -2.47 -5.94
N ALA A 141 3.22 -2.03 -5.47
CA ALA A 141 3.09 -0.99 -4.46
C ALA A 141 1.95 -1.31 -3.49
N ALA A 142 2.08 -0.80 -2.27
CA ALA A 142 1.05 -0.89 -1.26
C ALA A 142 0.91 0.45 -0.52
N PHE A 143 -0.33 0.80 -0.21
CA PHE A 143 -0.67 1.98 0.58
C PHE A 143 -1.55 1.58 1.75
N GLY A 144 -1.17 1.97 2.96
CA GLY A 144 -1.97 1.76 4.16
C GLY A 144 -2.76 3.03 4.48
N LEU A 145 -4.04 2.86 4.80
CA LEU A 145 -4.91 3.94 5.27
C LEU A 145 -5.08 3.79 6.79
N TRP A 146 -4.78 4.83 7.55
CA TRP A 146 -4.66 4.72 9.01
C TRP A 146 -5.42 5.83 9.73
N ALA A 147 -6.11 5.45 10.79
CA ALA A 147 -6.78 6.38 11.70
C ALA A 147 -5.92 6.80 12.89
N ASP A 148 -4.81 6.11 13.12
CA ASP A 148 -3.81 6.41 14.16
C ASP A 148 -2.42 6.42 13.51
N GLN A 149 -1.43 7.00 14.20
CA GLN A 149 -0.08 7.09 13.67
C GLN A 149 0.48 5.70 13.34
N PRO A 150 0.84 5.42 12.08
CA PRO A 150 1.28 4.09 11.65
C PRO A 150 2.65 3.72 12.23
N TYR A 151 2.99 2.43 12.16
CA TYR A 151 4.26 1.86 12.65
C TYR A 151 4.45 1.88 14.18
N SER A 152 3.42 2.29 14.93
CA SER A 152 3.37 2.19 16.40
C SER A 152 2.52 1.01 16.87
N SER A 153 1.48 0.65 16.11
CA SER A 153 0.65 -0.55 16.26
C SER A 153 -0.19 -0.75 14.99
N ASP A 154 -0.75 -1.94 14.80
CA ASP A 154 -1.66 -2.25 13.68
C ASP A 154 -3.13 -1.86 13.95
N GLU A 155 -3.47 -1.44 15.18
CA GLU A 155 -4.86 -1.25 15.63
C GLU A 155 -5.58 -0.08 14.94
N GLY A 156 -4.83 0.82 14.28
CA GLY A 156 -5.37 1.98 13.56
C GLY A 156 -5.65 1.76 12.07
N ARG A 157 -5.35 0.59 11.49
CA ARG A 157 -5.45 0.41 10.03
C ARG A 157 -6.90 0.33 9.57
N ARG A 158 -7.29 1.26 8.69
CA ARG A 158 -8.64 1.39 8.12
C ARG A 158 -8.77 0.86 6.70
N GLY A 159 -7.68 0.51 6.05
CA GLY A 159 -7.72 -0.05 4.71
C GLY A 159 -6.34 -0.26 4.13
N VAL A 160 -6.28 -1.02 3.05
CA VAL A 160 -5.04 -1.24 2.30
C VAL A 160 -5.38 -1.20 0.82
N LEU A 161 -4.66 -0.35 0.07
CA LEU A 161 -4.64 -0.39 -1.38
C LEU A 161 -3.39 -1.15 -1.83
N ARG A 162 -3.57 -2.18 -2.65
CA ARG A 162 -2.48 -2.87 -3.34
C ARG A 162 -2.55 -2.57 -4.81
N VAL A 163 -1.38 -2.41 -5.43
CA VAL A 163 -1.24 -2.14 -6.86
C VAL A 163 -0.27 -3.14 -7.43
N GLY A 164 -0.64 -3.80 -8.51
CA GLY A 164 0.21 -4.75 -9.24
C GLY A 164 0.09 -4.56 -10.75
N SER A 165 0.75 -5.42 -11.52
CA SER A 165 0.63 -5.40 -12.97
C SER A 165 -0.79 -5.79 -13.42
N ALA A 166 -1.35 -5.06 -14.39
CA ALA A 166 -2.59 -5.47 -15.06
C ALA A 166 -2.36 -6.63 -16.05
N ALA A 167 -1.12 -7.01 -16.34
CA ALA A 167 -0.83 -8.05 -17.32
C ALA A 167 -1.53 -9.37 -16.95
N GLY A 168 -2.33 -9.90 -17.88
CA GLY A 168 -3.04 -11.17 -17.71
C GLY A 168 -4.28 -11.11 -16.80
N THR A 169 -4.71 -9.92 -16.35
CA THR A 169 -5.96 -9.78 -15.60
C THR A 169 -7.20 -9.99 -16.51
N THR A 170 -8.31 -10.38 -15.89
CA THR A 170 -9.64 -10.48 -16.54
C THR A 170 -10.55 -9.29 -16.20
N LEU A 171 -10.04 -8.33 -15.43
CA LEU A 171 -10.70 -7.06 -15.15
C LEU A 171 -10.73 -6.19 -16.41
N VAL A 172 -11.82 -5.44 -16.58
CA VAL A 172 -11.98 -4.50 -17.67
C VAL A 172 -11.59 -3.11 -17.17
N GLU A 173 -10.81 -2.36 -17.96
CA GLU A 173 -10.43 -0.99 -17.61
C GLU A 173 -11.67 -0.11 -17.44
N GLY A 174 -11.68 0.69 -16.36
CA GLY A 174 -12.81 1.55 -16.00
C GLY A 174 -13.98 0.85 -15.29
N GLU A 175 -13.91 -0.47 -15.06
CA GLU A 175 -14.88 -1.22 -14.26
C GLU A 175 -14.32 -1.50 -12.86
N ILE A 176 -15.08 -1.13 -11.82
CA ILE A 176 -14.78 -1.53 -10.44
C ILE A 176 -15.61 -2.77 -10.12
N ARG A 177 -14.93 -3.84 -9.69
CA ARG A 177 -15.55 -5.09 -9.25
C ARG A 177 -15.54 -5.19 -7.72
N PRO A 178 -16.70 -5.11 -7.07
CA PRO A 178 -16.81 -5.36 -5.63
C PRO A 178 -16.81 -6.87 -5.33
N GLU A 179 -16.12 -7.25 -4.27
CA GLU A 179 -16.14 -8.58 -3.66
C GLU A 179 -16.43 -8.46 -2.17
N SER A 180 -17.51 -9.10 -1.70
CA SER A 180 -17.81 -9.18 -0.26
C SER A 180 -17.00 -10.29 0.40
N ARG A 181 -16.38 -9.97 1.54
CA ARG A 181 -15.67 -10.90 2.41
C ARG A 181 -16.23 -10.82 3.84
N THR A 182 -15.91 -11.81 4.66
CA THR A 182 -16.34 -11.84 6.08
C THR A 182 -15.89 -10.60 6.85
N GLU A 183 -14.72 -10.07 6.52
CA GLU A 183 -14.08 -8.96 7.24
C GLU A 183 -14.30 -7.58 6.58
N GLY A 184 -15.01 -7.51 5.45
CA GLY A 184 -15.23 -6.25 4.72
C GLY A 184 -15.41 -6.45 3.22
N PHE A 185 -14.93 -5.48 2.44
CA PHE A 185 -15.07 -5.45 0.99
C PHE A 185 -13.72 -5.31 0.31
N VAL A 186 -13.56 -5.94 -0.86
CA VAL A 186 -12.45 -5.67 -1.78
C VAL A 186 -13.00 -5.04 -3.05
N MET A 187 -12.45 -3.90 -3.44
CA MET A 187 -12.71 -3.26 -4.73
C MET A 187 -11.52 -3.53 -5.64
N SER A 188 -11.76 -4.19 -6.76
CA SER A 188 -10.72 -4.48 -7.75
C SER A 188 -11.01 -3.76 -9.06
N TRP A 189 -10.02 -3.04 -9.61
CA TRP A 189 -10.15 -2.35 -10.89
C TRP A 189 -8.82 -2.28 -11.64
N VAL A 190 -8.88 -1.84 -12.90
CA VAL A 190 -7.71 -1.58 -13.74
C VAL A 190 -7.73 -0.13 -14.21
N ALA A 191 -6.57 0.50 -14.18
CA ALA A 191 -6.33 1.79 -14.80
C ALA A 191 -4.91 1.82 -15.40
N GLY A 192 -4.81 1.97 -16.72
CA GLY A 192 -3.55 1.87 -17.45
C GLY A 192 -2.89 0.48 -17.27
N ASP A 193 -1.58 0.49 -16.97
CA ASP A 193 -0.77 -0.73 -16.82
C ASP A 193 -0.96 -1.44 -15.47
N TYR A 194 -1.84 -0.93 -14.61
CA TYR A 194 -1.96 -1.35 -13.22
C TYR A 194 -3.33 -1.91 -12.87
N ARG A 195 -3.30 -3.01 -12.09
CA ARG A 195 -4.45 -3.50 -11.34
C ARG A 195 -4.39 -2.98 -9.92
N TYR A 196 -5.54 -2.67 -9.37
CA TYR A 196 -5.70 -2.12 -8.03
C TYR A 196 -6.63 -3.02 -7.23
N GLU A 197 -6.32 -3.21 -5.96
CA GLU A 197 -7.15 -3.92 -4.99
C GLU A 197 -7.22 -3.11 -3.70
N LEU A 198 -8.37 -2.48 -3.44
CA LEU A 198 -8.63 -1.76 -2.20
C LEU A 198 -9.41 -2.67 -1.25
N PHE A 199 -8.79 -3.04 -0.14
CA PHE A 199 -9.48 -3.68 0.97
C PHE A 199 -9.99 -2.64 1.97
N CYS A 200 -11.30 -2.67 2.22
CA CYS A 200 -11.99 -1.87 3.21
C CYS A 200 -12.59 -2.79 4.29
N PRO A 201 -11.98 -2.88 5.49
CA PRO A 201 -12.53 -3.64 6.60
C PRO A 201 -13.84 -3.03 7.12
N THR A 202 -14.66 -3.86 7.76
CA THR A 202 -15.77 -3.36 8.57
C THR A 202 -15.27 -2.38 9.65
N PRO A 203 -15.99 -1.29 9.95
CA PRO A 203 -17.36 -0.99 9.55
C PRO A 203 -17.51 -0.17 8.26
N ILE A 204 -16.49 -0.05 7.41
CA ILE A 204 -16.59 0.70 6.16
C ILE A 204 -17.64 0.04 5.25
N THR A 205 -18.56 0.84 4.72
CA THR A 205 -19.63 0.36 3.84
C THR A 205 -19.11 0.10 2.43
N GLU A 206 -19.77 -0.80 1.69
CA GLU A 206 -19.47 -1.05 0.28
C GLU A 206 -19.52 0.23 -0.56
N ALA A 207 -20.53 1.07 -0.32
CA ALA A 207 -20.68 2.35 -1.01
C ALA A 207 -19.51 3.31 -0.74
N ALA A 208 -19.04 3.38 0.51
CA ALA A 208 -17.88 4.21 0.85
C ALA A 208 -16.60 3.67 0.22
N CYS A 209 -16.41 2.35 0.24
CA CYS A 209 -15.26 1.72 -0.39
C CYS A 209 -15.24 1.90 -1.91
N THR A 210 -16.42 1.80 -2.55
CA THR A 210 -16.58 2.04 -3.99
C THR A 210 -16.24 3.48 -4.33
N ALA A 211 -16.76 4.45 -3.57
CA ALA A 211 -16.48 5.87 -3.81
C ALA A 211 -14.99 6.23 -3.64
N VAL A 212 -14.28 5.57 -2.71
CA VAL A 212 -12.82 5.68 -2.59
C VAL A 212 -12.15 5.18 -3.87
N ALA A 213 -12.51 3.99 -4.36
CA ALA A 213 -11.96 3.43 -5.59
C ALA A 213 -12.26 4.31 -6.83
N GLU A 214 -13.49 4.84 -6.96
CA GLU A 214 -13.90 5.76 -8.03
C GLU A 214 -13.12 7.09 -8.02
N SER A 215 -12.62 7.51 -6.86
CA SER A 215 -11.85 8.74 -6.71
C SER A 215 -10.39 8.61 -7.14
N ALA A 216 -9.95 7.46 -7.65
CA ALA A 216 -8.57 7.25 -8.06
C ALA A 216 -8.15 8.25 -9.15
N ALA A 217 -7.10 9.00 -8.88
CA ALA A 217 -6.49 9.93 -9.83
C ALA A 217 -4.98 9.70 -9.89
N PRO A 218 -4.27 10.14 -10.96
CA PRO A 218 -2.83 9.99 -11.07
C PRO A 218 -2.12 10.49 -9.80
N LEU A 219 -1.27 9.64 -9.21
CA LEU A 219 -0.56 9.97 -7.97
C LEU A 219 0.35 11.19 -8.15
N ALA A 220 0.92 11.35 -9.35
CA ALA A 220 1.73 12.50 -9.72
C ALA A 220 0.97 13.84 -9.58
N ALA A 221 -0.35 13.85 -9.77
CA ALA A 221 -1.18 15.05 -9.64
C ALA A 221 -1.45 15.44 -8.17
N GLN A 222 -1.09 14.57 -7.22
CA GLN A 222 -1.31 14.76 -5.79
C GLN A 222 -0.03 15.17 -5.03
N LEU A 223 1.10 15.24 -5.74
CA LEU A 223 2.36 15.72 -5.15
C LEU A 223 2.25 17.23 -4.83
N PRO A 224 2.87 17.69 -3.72
CA PRO A 224 2.85 19.10 -3.31
C PRO A 224 3.59 20.03 -4.27
#